data_AF-A0A7K0LUR4-F1
#
_entry.id   AF-A0A7K0LUR4-F1
#
_cell.length_a   1.000
_cell.length_b   1.000
_cell.length_c   1.000
_cell.angle_alpha   90.00
_cell.angle_beta   90.00
_cell.angle_gamma   90.00
#
_symmetry.space_group_name_H-M   'P 1'
#
loop_
_entity.id
_entity.type
_entity.pdbx_description
1 polymer ?
#
loop_
_entity_poly.entity_id
_entity_poly.type
_entity_poly.pdbx_seq_one_letter_code
_entity_poly.pdbx_strand_id
1 'polypeptide(L)'
;MTSRSRDASDDAALAEGKDPSRSATTAAVTAEIRPIRHIPTTAPRLHMALTLITTTGLPVTHDRQSSVFRHSAESAPYTTIFCEHRTAQSRECVMPRAAQLRRSAMFMSPLADVEIPDLPLTDYVLARADELGDKPALVDGASGRTLTYAGLASAVRSLAGGLIASGFQKGDVLALMSPNVPEFAIIFHGVAAAGGIITTINPTYTEPEIRKQLVDSGATLLVTVGPLLPLATAAAAGTSVREVYVLGEAEGAKPVTALFGAPIAAHVPVAAGDLVVLPYSSGTTGINKGVMLTHRNLIANVA
;
A
#
# COMPACT_ATOMS: atom_id res chain seq x y z
N MET A 1 -88.18 -11.56 14.65
CA MET A 1 -87.52 -10.26 14.42
C MET A 1 -86.36 -10.54 13.48
N THR A 2 -86.59 -10.44 12.16
CA THR A 2 -86.19 -9.30 11.30
C THR A 2 -84.66 -9.22 11.19
N SER A 3 -83.99 -9.16 10.04
CA SER A 3 -84.39 -8.96 8.65
C SER A 3 -83.12 -9.12 7.76
N ARG A 4 -83.35 -9.36 6.47
CA ARG A 4 -82.43 -9.39 5.32
C ARG A 4 -81.61 -8.09 5.13
N SER A 5 -80.46 -8.19 4.43
CA SER A 5 -80.10 -7.53 3.13
C SER A 5 -78.56 -7.54 2.94
N ARG A 6 -77.93 -7.93 1.81
CA ARG A 6 -77.87 -7.27 0.47
C ARG A 6 -77.45 -5.79 0.60
N ASP A 7 -76.54 -5.18 -0.16
CA ASP A 7 -75.92 -5.36 -1.48
C ASP A 7 -74.64 -4.48 -1.48
N ALA A 8 -73.54 -4.88 -2.14
CA ALA A 8 -73.07 -4.44 -3.47
C ALA A 8 -72.34 -3.08 -3.53
N SER A 9 -71.14 -3.18 -4.12
CA SER A 9 -70.48 -2.24 -5.07
C SER A 9 -70.18 -0.80 -4.65
N ASP A 10 -68.88 -0.47 -4.68
CA ASP A 10 -68.42 0.73 -5.38
C ASP A 10 -67.06 0.47 -6.07
N ASP A 11 -67.05 0.79 -7.36
CA ASP A 11 -65.91 0.80 -8.29
C ASP A 11 -64.95 1.96 -7.99
N ALA A 12 -63.64 1.71 -8.07
CA ALA A 12 -62.68 2.70 -8.61
C ALA A 12 -61.30 2.08 -8.92
N ALA A 13 -61.07 1.83 -10.20
CA ALA A 13 -59.88 2.20 -10.98
C ALA A 13 -58.48 1.64 -10.62
N LEU A 14 -58.01 0.73 -11.49
CA LEU A 14 -56.78 0.85 -12.29
C LEU A 14 -55.51 1.43 -11.63
N ALA A 15 -54.54 0.56 -11.34
CA ALA A 15 -53.14 0.78 -11.74
C ALA A 15 -52.37 -0.55 -11.73
N GLU A 16 -51.91 -0.94 -12.91
CA GLU A 16 -51.10 -2.11 -13.18
C GLU A 16 -49.77 -2.10 -12.41
N GLY A 17 -49.34 -3.30 -12.00
CA GLY A 17 -48.03 -3.52 -11.43
C GLY A 17 -46.91 -3.22 -12.43
N LYS A 18 -45.87 -2.55 -11.95
CA LYS A 18 -44.60 -2.43 -12.63
C LYS A 18 -43.47 -2.73 -11.66
N ASP A 19 -42.87 -3.89 -11.89
CA ASP A 19 -41.58 -4.36 -11.40
C ASP A 19 -40.51 -3.24 -11.41
N PRO A 20 -39.82 -2.95 -10.29
CA PRO A 20 -38.63 -2.11 -10.29
C PRO A 20 -37.36 -2.95 -10.19
N SER A 21 -37.18 -3.95 -11.06
CA SER A 21 -35.87 -4.45 -11.45
C SER A 21 -35.26 -3.55 -12.53
N ARG A 22 -34.67 -2.40 -12.14
CA ARG A 22 -33.58 -1.70 -12.86
C ARG A 22 -33.26 -0.32 -12.25
N SER A 23 -31.96 -0.01 -12.26
CA SER A 23 -31.30 1.26 -11.88
C SER A 23 -31.00 1.45 -10.40
N ALA A 24 -29.96 0.77 -9.93
CA ALA A 24 -29.09 1.32 -8.89
C ALA A 24 -27.80 1.78 -9.59
N THR A 25 -27.76 3.06 -9.92
CA THR A 25 -26.61 3.75 -10.48
C THR A 25 -25.48 3.75 -9.45
N THR A 26 -24.30 3.30 -9.88
CA THR A 26 -23.02 3.37 -9.16
C THR A 26 -22.76 4.78 -8.63
N ALA A 27 -22.90 4.98 -7.32
CA ALA A 27 -22.44 6.21 -6.67
C ALA A 27 -20.96 6.04 -6.30
N ALA A 28 -20.10 6.70 -7.06
CA ALA A 28 -18.69 6.86 -6.72
C ALA A 28 -18.57 7.72 -5.46
N VAL A 29 -18.02 7.14 -4.39
CA VAL A 29 -17.66 7.89 -3.17
C VAL A 29 -16.33 8.60 -3.44
N THR A 30 -16.42 9.83 -3.94
CA THR A 30 -15.26 10.73 -4.02
C THR A 30 -15.11 11.43 -2.66
N ALA A 31 -14.17 10.98 -1.84
CA ALA A 31 -13.85 11.67 -0.59
C ALA A 31 -12.99 12.92 -0.90
N GLU A 32 -13.53 14.11 -0.69
CA GLU A 32 -12.78 15.37 -0.71
C GLU A 32 -11.80 15.41 0.47
N ILE A 33 -10.49 15.50 0.17
CA ILE A 33 -9.45 15.71 1.16
C ILE A 33 -9.41 17.21 1.52
N ARG A 34 -9.93 17.58 2.69
CA ARG A 34 -9.66 18.91 3.28
C ARG A 34 -8.28 18.93 3.95
N PRO A 35 -7.45 19.96 3.74
CA PRO A 35 -6.13 20.03 4.33
C PRO A 35 -6.24 20.28 5.85
N ILE A 36 -5.80 19.30 6.65
CA ILE A 36 -5.63 19.44 8.09
C ILE A 36 -4.40 20.31 8.33
N ARG A 37 -4.61 21.52 8.85
CA ARG A 37 -3.52 22.41 9.29
C ARG A 37 -2.99 21.91 10.64
N HIS A 38 -1.68 21.71 10.69
CA HIS A 38 -0.83 21.46 11.87
C HIS A 38 -0.99 20.12 12.62
N ILE A 39 0.00 19.24 12.46
CA ILE A 39 0.33 18.14 13.38
C ILE A 39 1.77 18.39 13.88
N PRO A 40 2.05 18.39 15.19
CA PRO A 40 3.40 18.59 15.71
C PRO A 40 4.29 17.37 15.43
N THR A 41 5.42 17.63 14.76
CA THR A 41 6.48 16.70 14.38
C THR A 41 7.23 16.16 15.60
N THR A 42 6.86 14.98 16.11
CA THR A 42 7.69 14.26 17.11
C THR A 42 7.82 12.74 16.89
N ALA A 43 7.40 12.19 15.75
CA ALA A 43 7.64 10.77 15.42
C ALA A 43 7.90 10.54 13.91
N PRO A 44 9.08 10.92 13.38
CA PRO A 44 9.38 10.77 11.95
C PRO A 44 9.49 9.31 11.46
N ARG A 45 9.86 8.37 12.35
CA ARG A 45 10.17 6.98 11.96
C ARG A 45 8.96 6.13 11.54
N LEU A 46 7.79 6.34 12.16
CA LEU A 46 6.58 5.59 11.80
C LEU A 46 5.92 6.13 10.52
N HIS A 47 6.04 7.45 10.27
CA HIS A 47 5.42 8.10 9.12
C HIS A 47 6.05 7.63 7.80
N MET A 48 7.39 7.55 7.71
CA MET A 48 8.09 7.09 6.50
C MET A 48 7.84 5.61 6.17
N ALA A 49 7.86 4.73 7.18
CA ALA A 49 7.56 3.31 6.98
C ALA A 49 6.13 3.11 6.43
N LEU A 50 5.16 3.89 6.90
CA LEU A 50 3.79 3.86 6.41
C LEU A 50 3.64 4.52 5.03
N THR A 51 4.43 5.56 4.71
CA THR A 51 4.43 6.20 3.37
C THR A 51 4.91 5.25 2.28
N LEU A 52 5.92 4.41 2.54
CA LEU A 52 6.36 3.40 1.57
C LEU A 52 5.33 2.28 1.36
N ILE A 53 4.59 1.93 2.41
CA ILE A 53 3.48 0.98 2.34
C ILE A 53 2.29 1.54 1.53
N THR A 54 2.06 2.85 1.58
CA THR A 54 0.88 3.50 0.98
C THR A 54 1.11 4.09 -0.41
N THR A 55 2.36 4.37 -0.80
CA THR A 55 2.68 4.95 -2.12
C THR A 55 2.63 3.94 -3.27
N THR A 56 2.56 2.63 -3.00
CA THR A 56 2.29 1.60 -4.02
C THR A 56 0.82 1.54 -4.47
N GLY A 57 -0.06 2.33 -3.86
CA GLY A 57 -1.51 2.35 -4.11
C GLY A 57 -2.04 3.56 -4.87
N LEU A 58 -1.21 4.50 -5.33
CA LEU A 58 -1.69 5.65 -6.10
C LEU A 58 -1.74 5.33 -7.60
N PRO A 59 -2.93 5.35 -8.24
CA PRO A 59 -3.00 5.25 -9.69
C PRO A 59 -2.44 6.53 -10.33
N VAL A 60 -1.46 6.38 -11.21
CA VAL A 60 -1.17 7.40 -12.22
C VAL A 60 -2.28 7.29 -13.26
N THR A 61 -3.32 8.11 -13.12
CA THR A 61 -4.34 8.25 -14.15
C THR A 61 -3.71 8.94 -15.37
N HIS A 62 -3.42 8.16 -16.41
CA HIS A 62 -3.29 8.71 -17.75
C HIS A 62 -4.69 9.03 -18.27
N ASP A 63 -5.08 10.30 -18.14
CA ASP A 63 -6.26 10.83 -18.80
C ASP A 63 -6.01 10.86 -20.32
N ARG A 64 -6.54 9.85 -21.02
CA ARG A 64 -6.73 9.88 -22.46
C ARG A 64 -8.00 10.67 -22.75
N GLN A 65 -7.90 11.99 -22.73
CA GLN A 65 -8.82 12.84 -23.50
C GLN A 65 -8.12 13.40 -24.72
N SER A 66 -8.44 12.76 -25.85
CA SER A 66 -8.33 13.31 -27.19
C SER A 66 -9.06 14.66 -27.25
N SER A 67 -8.29 15.74 -27.22
CA SER A 67 -8.72 17.04 -27.73
C SER A 67 -7.72 17.52 -28.76
N VAL A 68 -8.26 17.79 -29.95
CA VAL A 68 -7.54 18.24 -31.13
C VAL A 68 -6.91 19.60 -30.84
N PHE A 69 -5.59 19.65 -30.68
CA PHE A 69 -4.86 20.92 -30.66
C PHE A 69 -4.06 21.09 -31.95
N ARG A 70 -4.39 22.17 -32.65
CA ARG A 70 -3.76 22.63 -33.89
C ARG A 70 -2.28 22.91 -33.64
N HIS A 71 -1.46 22.54 -34.62
CA HIS A 71 -0.08 23.01 -34.73
C HIS A 71 0.01 24.54 -34.68
N SER A 72 0.78 25.05 -33.72
CA SER A 72 1.48 26.32 -33.84
C SER A 72 2.93 26.07 -33.44
N ALA A 73 3.81 26.17 -34.44
CA ALA A 73 5.24 26.14 -34.24
C ALA A 73 5.67 27.44 -33.56
N GLU A 74 6.16 27.35 -32.33
CA GLU A 74 6.90 28.46 -31.71
C GLU A 74 8.38 28.11 -31.63
N SER A 75 9.09 28.90 -32.42
CA SER A 75 10.51 28.97 -32.68
C SER A 75 11.32 29.38 -31.45
N ALA A 76 12.37 28.62 -31.13
CA ALA A 76 13.62 29.24 -30.67
C ALA A 76 14.12 30.19 -31.78
N PRO A 77 14.77 31.33 -31.48
CA PRO A 77 16.23 31.28 -31.64
C PRO A 77 17.11 32.35 -30.93
N TYR A 78 18.43 32.11 -31.03
CA TYR A 78 19.59 33.01 -31.08
C TYR A 78 20.08 33.75 -29.81
N THR A 79 21.19 33.24 -29.26
CA THR A 79 22.25 34.07 -28.67
C THR A 79 23.14 34.59 -29.80
N THR A 80 23.07 35.90 -30.05
CA THR A 80 23.87 36.61 -31.05
C THR A 80 25.34 36.69 -30.62
N ILE A 81 26.23 36.08 -31.39
CA ILE A 81 27.68 36.32 -31.30
C ILE A 81 28.00 37.55 -32.15
N PHE A 82 28.44 38.62 -31.50
CA PHE A 82 29.00 39.79 -32.18
C PHE A 82 30.35 39.41 -32.79
N CYS A 83 30.45 39.48 -34.12
CA CYS A 83 31.71 39.39 -34.85
C CYS A 83 31.93 40.71 -35.59
N GLU A 84 32.69 41.63 -34.99
CA GLU A 84 33.20 42.81 -35.70
C GLU A 84 34.27 42.38 -36.70
N HIS A 85 34.04 42.69 -37.97
CA HIS A 85 35.08 42.64 -39.00
C HIS A 85 36.13 43.72 -38.71
N ARG A 86 37.30 43.31 -38.20
CA ARG A 86 38.53 44.10 -38.32
C ARG A 86 39.72 43.18 -38.64
N THR A 87 40.15 43.26 -39.89
CA THR A 87 41.51 43.03 -40.43
C THR A 87 42.33 41.79 -40.03
N ALA A 88 42.83 41.12 -41.06
CA ALA A 88 43.74 39.99 -41.03
C ALA A 88 44.92 40.14 -40.05
N GLN A 89 45.09 39.14 -39.16
CA GLN A 89 46.40 38.55 -38.82
C GLN A 89 46.21 37.33 -37.89
N SER A 90 46.92 36.26 -38.25
CA SER A 90 47.12 34.99 -37.55
C SER A 90 47.02 35.03 -36.02
N ARG A 91 46.08 34.28 -35.44
CA ARG A 91 46.24 33.65 -34.12
C ARG A 91 45.57 32.29 -34.15
N GLU A 92 46.38 31.26 -33.90
CA GLU A 92 45.91 29.89 -33.65
C GLU A 92 44.72 29.93 -32.69
N CYS A 93 43.63 29.29 -33.08
CA CYS A 93 42.58 28.94 -32.15
C CYS A 93 43.18 27.89 -31.20
N VAL A 94 43.78 28.36 -30.11
CA VAL A 94 44.16 27.51 -28.98
C VAL A 94 42.86 27.01 -28.39
N MET A 95 42.42 25.83 -28.82
CA MET A 95 41.43 25.05 -28.11
C MET A 95 41.94 24.91 -26.67
N PRO A 96 41.24 25.39 -25.64
CA PRO A 96 41.61 25.01 -24.29
C PRO A 96 41.52 23.49 -24.24
N ARG A 97 42.67 22.87 -23.96
CA ARG A 97 42.87 21.43 -23.84
C ARG A 97 41.58 20.78 -23.34
N ALA A 98 41.05 19.84 -24.12
CA ALA A 98 40.07 18.84 -23.70
C ALA A 98 40.69 17.90 -22.63
N ALA A 99 41.16 18.48 -21.52
CA ALA A 99 41.89 17.83 -20.46
C ALA A 99 41.43 18.37 -19.09
N GLN A 100 40.12 18.56 -18.93
CA GLN A 100 39.50 18.78 -17.63
C GLN A 100 38.11 18.14 -17.54
N LEU A 101 37.90 17.00 -18.20
CA LEU A 101 36.88 16.04 -17.77
C LEU A 101 37.42 15.30 -16.54
N ARG A 102 37.54 15.99 -15.41
CA ARG A 102 38.02 15.37 -14.16
C ARG A 102 36.84 15.17 -13.21
N ARG A 103 36.39 13.90 -13.15
CA ARG A 103 35.67 13.21 -12.05
C ARG A 103 34.83 14.12 -11.14
N SER A 104 33.52 14.16 -11.37
CA SER A 104 32.49 14.29 -10.32
C SER A 104 31.10 14.19 -10.96
N ALA A 105 30.65 12.98 -11.28
CA ALA A 105 29.28 12.75 -11.75
C ALA A 105 28.49 11.82 -10.81
N MET A 106 28.86 11.80 -9.53
CA MET A 106 28.08 11.16 -8.47
C MET A 106 27.55 12.25 -7.56
N PHE A 107 26.23 12.35 -7.47
CA PHE A 107 25.57 13.23 -6.53
C PHE A 107 25.45 12.49 -5.20
N MET A 108 25.96 13.09 -4.14
CA MET A 108 25.86 12.57 -2.78
C MET A 108 24.87 13.42 -1.98
N SER A 109 24.26 12.83 -0.95
CA SER A 109 23.47 13.59 0.02
C SER A 109 24.34 14.69 0.64
N PRO A 110 23.82 15.90 0.87
CA PRO A 110 24.53 16.93 1.62
C PRO A 110 24.56 16.64 3.14
N LEU A 111 23.77 15.66 3.61
CA LEU A 111 23.76 15.22 5.00
C LEU A 111 24.88 14.20 5.24
N ALA A 112 25.35 14.12 6.49
CA ALA A 112 26.33 13.13 6.89
C ALA A 112 25.78 11.70 6.77
N ASP A 113 26.68 10.77 6.49
CA ASP A 113 26.34 9.34 6.51
C ASP A 113 25.84 8.93 7.90
N VAL A 114 24.80 8.09 7.91
CA VAL A 114 24.22 7.52 9.13
C VAL A 114 24.63 6.06 9.27
N GLU A 115 24.82 5.60 10.51
CA GLU A 115 25.02 4.19 10.79
C GLU A 115 23.69 3.45 10.67
N ILE A 116 23.66 2.42 9.82
CA ILE A 116 22.46 1.61 9.57
C ILE A 116 22.57 0.33 10.41
N PRO A 117 21.77 0.19 11.49
CA PRO A 117 21.88 -0.95 12.38
C PRO A 117 21.34 -2.23 11.73
N ASP A 118 21.99 -3.36 12.05
CA ASP A 118 21.53 -4.69 11.66
C ASP A 118 20.54 -5.25 12.69
N LEU A 119 19.29 -4.78 12.59
CA LEU A 119 18.19 -5.20 13.46
C LEU A 119 17.01 -5.76 12.64
N PRO A 120 16.09 -6.52 13.25
CA PRO A 120 14.80 -6.78 12.64
C PRO A 120 14.01 -5.48 12.47
N LEU A 121 13.32 -5.35 11.34
CA LEU A 121 12.56 -4.13 10.98
C LEU A 121 11.58 -3.71 12.08
N THR A 122 10.78 -4.64 12.59
CA THR A 122 9.76 -4.34 13.60
C THR A 122 10.39 -3.92 14.93
N ASP A 123 11.55 -4.48 15.30
CA ASP A 123 12.30 -4.03 16.48
C ASP A 123 12.77 -2.59 16.32
N TYR A 124 13.28 -2.23 15.13
CA TYR A 124 13.72 -0.86 14.87
C TYR A 124 12.56 0.14 14.90
N VAL A 125 11.45 -0.18 14.24
CA VAL A 125 10.28 0.72 14.13
C VAL A 125 9.53 0.87 15.45
N LEU A 126 9.37 -0.21 16.21
CA LEU A 126 8.61 -0.23 17.46
C LEU A 126 9.49 -0.16 18.72
N ALA A 127 10.79 0.14 18.59
CA ALA A 127 11.75 0.23 19.70
C ALA A 127 11.26 1.11 20.87
N ARG A 128 10.50 2.17 20.56
CA ARG A 128 9.98 3.13 21.54
C ARG A 128 8.50 2.95 21.85
N ALA A 129 7.86 1.89 21.37
CA ALA A 129 6.42 1.71 21.55
C ALA A 129 6.03 1.63 23.04
N ASP A 130 6.83 0.92 23.85
CA ASP A 130 6.61 0.81 25.30
C ASP A 130 6.82 2.16 26.02
N GLU A 131 7.80 2.97 25.60
CA GLU A 131 8.04 4.33 26.14
C GLU A 131 6.90 5.30 25.76
N LEU A 132 6.38 5.18 24.54
CA LEU A 132 5.32 6.05 24.03
C LEU A 132 3.94 5.66 24.59
N GLY A 133 3.77 4.41 25.01
CA GLY A 133 2.61 3.94 25.79
C GLY A 133 1.27 4.27 25.14
N ASP A 134 0.46 5.06 25.83
CA ASP A 134 -0.89 5.44 25.41
C ASP A 134 -0.94 6.55 24.34
N LYS A 135 0.21 7.05 23.88
CA LYS A 135 0.21 8.02 22.77
C LYS A 135 -0.41 7.41 21.51
N PRO A 136 -1.16 8.21 20.71
CA PRO A 136 -1.68 7.75 19.42
C PRO A 136 -0.56 7.29 18.49
N ALA A 137 -0.63 6.05 18.00
CA ALA A 137 0.24 5.53 16.95
C ALA A 137 -0.42 5.59 15.58
N LEU A 138 -1.67 5.13 15.48
CA LEU A 138 -2.46 5.14 14.25
C LEU A 138 -3.85 5.69 14.54
N VAL A 139 -4.34 6.56 13.66
CA VAL A 139 -5.70 7.11 13.73
C VAL A 139 -6.39 6.74 12.42
N ASP A 140 -7.49 6.03 12.52
CA ASP A 140 -8.38 5.78 11.39
C ASP A 140 -9.14 7.07 11.08
N GLY A 141 -8.86 7.66 9.92
CA GLY A 141 -9.48 8.91 9.50
C GLY A 141 -10.98 8.83 9.27
N ALA A 142 -11.51 7.63 8.94
CA ALA A 142 -12.93 7.46 8.66
C ALA A 142 -13.76 7.34 9.95
N SER A 143 -13.27 6.57 10.94
CA SER A 143 -14.00 6.32 12.19
C SER A 143 -13.55 7.21 13.36
N GLY A 144 -12.37 7.84 13.27
CA GLY A 144 -11.70 8.50 14.39
C GLY A 144 -11.09 7.55 15.41
N ARG A 145 -11.20 6.22 15.20
CA ARG A 145 -10.64 5.21 16.10
C ARG A 145 -9.13 5.35 16.16
N THR A 146 -8.59 5.36 17.37
CA THR A 146 -7.16 5.51 17.62
C THR A 146 -6.58 4.23 18.22
N LEU A 147 -5.48 3.76 17.63
CA LEU A 147 -4.64 2.71 18.19
C LEU A 147 -3.42 3.36 18.84
N THR A 148 -3.17 3.05 20.11
CA THR A 148 -2.00 3.55 20.86
C THR A 148 -0.73 2.78 20.49
N TYR A 149 0.45 3.31 20.84
CA TYR A 149 1.71 2.59 20.65
C TYR A 149 1.76 1.28 21.43
N ALA A 150 1.31 1.28 22.69
CA ALA A 150 1.19 0.07 23.50
C ALA A 150 0.20 -0.94 22.87
N GLY A 151 -0.93 -0.46 22.36
CA GLY A 151 -1.92 -1.29 21.68
C GLY A 151 -1.36 -1.93 20.40
N LEU A 152 -0.63 -1.16 19.59
CA LEU A 152 0.03 -1.66 18.39
C LEU A 152 1.08 -2.73 18.72
N ALA A 153 1.98 -2.46 19.67
CA ALA A 153 3.02 -3.42 20.06
C ALA A 153 2.42 -4.72 20.63
N SER A 154 1.39 -4.61 21.47
CA SER A 154 0.68 -5.77 22.03
C SER A 154 0.00 -6.60 20.94
N ALA A 155 -0.69 -5.95 19.99
CA ALA A 155 -1.35 -6.62 18.88
C ALA A 155 -0.36 -7.31 17.94
N VAL A 156 0.78 -6.68 17.65
CA VAL A 156 1.87 -7.26 16.84
C VAL A 156 2.43 -8.51 17.50
N ARG A 157 2.76 -8.46 18.80
CA ARG A 157 3.28 -9.63 19.55
C ARG A 157 2.26 -10.76 19.60
N SER A 158 0.98 -10.45 19.77
CA SER A 158 -0.12 -11.43 19.83
C SER A 158 -0.39 -12.09 18.48
N LEU A 159 -0.38 -11.31 17.40
CA LEU A 159 -0.53 -11.85 16.04
C LEU A 159 0.65 -12.75 15.66
N ALA A 160 1.87 -12.31 15.95
CA ALA A 160 3.07 -13.11 15.68
C ALA A 160 3.03 -14.46 16.43
N GLY A 161 2.60 -14.45 17.69
CA GLY A 161 2.46 -15.68 18.48
C GLY A 161 1.40 -16.64 17.96
N GLY A 162 0.25 -16.13 17.50
CA GLY A 162 -0.77 -16.96 16.87
C GLY A 162 -0.36 -17.50 15.50
N LEU A 163 0.36 -16.73 14.69
CA LEU A 163 0.97 -17.21 13.44
C LEU A 163 1.92 -18.39 13.71
N ILE A 164 2.85 -18.24 14.66
CA ILE A 164 3.79 -19.30 15.04
C ILE A 164 3.03 -20.55 15.54
N ALA A 165 2.02 -20.37 16.39
CA ALA A 165 1.18 -21.47 16.88
C ALA A 165 0.40 -22.18 15.76
N SER A 166 0.07 -21.47 14.68
CA SER A 166 -0.57 -22.02 13.48
C SER A 166 0.38 -22.76 12.53
N GLY A 167 1.66 -22.87 12.90
CA GLY A 167 2.72 -23.49 12.11
C GLY A 167 3.36 -22.59 11.06
N PHE A 168 3.13 -21.27 11.11
CA PHE A 168 3.79 -20.32 10.22
C PHE A 168 5.27 -20.19 10.60
N GLN A 169 6.16 -20.37 9.64
CA GLN A 169 7.60 -20.45 9.83
C GLN A 169 8.33 -19.26 9.22
N LYS A 170 9.58 -19.07 9.64
CA LYS A 170 10.48 -18.08 9.03
C LYS A 170 10.57 -18.31 7.52
N GLY A 171 10.38 -17.25 6.74
CA GLY A 171 10.37 -17.29 5.28
C GLY A 171 9.01 -17.64 4.64
N ASP A 172 8.00 -18.03 5.43
CA ASP A 172 6.64 -18.14 4.90
C ASP A 172 6.10 -16.77 4.48
N VAL A 173 5.26 -16.78 3.45
CA VAL A 173 4.73 -15.57 2.84
C VAL A 173 3.25 -15.41 3.17
N LEU A 174 2.88 -14.26 3.73
CA LEU A 174 1.50 -13.84 3.92
C LEU A 174 1.17 -12.72 2.94
N ALA A 175 0.08 -12.90 2.20
CA ALA A 175 -0.49 -11.89 1.32
C ALA A 175 -1.51 -11.02 2.06
N LEU A 176 -1.42 -9.70 1.86
CA LEU A 176 -2.34 -8.73 2.45
C LEU A 176 -2.99 -7.89 1.35
N MET A 177 -4.29 -8.10 1.13
CA MET A 177 -5.12 -7.38 0.19
C MET A 177 -6.14 -6.52 0.94
N SER A 178 -5.75 -5.32 1.34
CA SER A 178 -6.57 -4.47 2.21
C SER A 178 -6.42 -2.99 1.87
N PRO A 179 -7.47 -2.16 2.03
CA PRO A 179 -7.31 -0.70 2.05
C PRO A 179 -6.49 -0.23 3.27
N ASN A 180 -6.26 1.08 3.34
CA ASN A 180 -5.53 1.70 4.44
C ASN A 180 -6.39 1.72 5.72
N VAL A 181 -6.19 0.72 6.57
CA VAL A 181 -6.79 0.59 7.91
C VAL A 181 -5.70 0.31 8.96
N PRO A 182 -5.90 0.65 10.24
CA PRO A 182 -4.89 0.41 11.28
C PRO A 182 -4.41 -1.05 11.37
N GLU A 183 -5.31 -2.01 11.14
CA GLU A 183 -5.01 -3.45 11.13
C GLU A 183 -3.94 -3.83 10.09
N PHE A 184 -3.79 -3.04 9.02
CA PHE A 184 -2.73 -3.24 8.03
C PHE A 184 -1.34 -3.23 8.69
N ALA A 185 -1.08 -2.25 9.56
CA ALA A 185 0.20 -2.14 10.26
C ALA A 185 0.40 -3.26 11.27
N ILE A 186 -0.68 -3.70 11.94
CA ILE A 186 -0.64 -4.84 12.87
C ILE A 186 -0.22 -6.11 12.11
N ILE A 187 -0.86 -6.40 10.98
CA ILE A 187 -0.55 -7.58 10.16
C ILE A 187 0.87 -7.51 9.61
N PHE A 188 1.23 -6.37 9.03
CA PHE A 188 2.55 -6.15 8.47
C PHE A 188 3.65 -6.43 9.51
N HIS A 189 3.55 -5.81 10.68
CA HIS A 189 4.57 -5.96 11.71
C HIS A 189 4.48 -7.29 12.46
N GLY A 190 3.29 -7.89 12.59
CA GLY A 190 3.12 -9.21 13.22
C GLY A 190 3.72 -10.34 12.38
N VAL A 191 3.56 -10.31 11.05
CA VAL A 191 4.23 -11.27 10.17
C VAL A 191 5.75 -11.09 10.21
N ALA A 192 6.22 -9.84 10.17
CA ALA A 192 7.66 -9.55 10.26
C ALA A 192 8.25 -9.99 11.62
N ALA A 193 7.51 -9.82 12.72
CA ALA A 193 7.89 -10.29 14.05
C ALA A 193 7.89 -11.83 14.17
N ALA A 194 7.08 -12.52 13.37
CA ALA A 194 7.11 -13.98 13.22
C ALA A 194 8.21 -14.47 12.26
N GLY A 195 9.03 -13.57 11.69
CA GLY A 195 10.09 -13.90 10.73
C GLY A 195 9.59 -14.24 9.32
N GLY A 196 8.32 -13.94 9.02
CA GLY A 196 7.76 -14.14 7.69
C GLY A 196 7.95 -12.95 6.77
N ILE A 197 7.45 -13.13 5.55
CA ILE A 197 7.51 -12.16 4.47
C ILE A 197 6.08 -11.69 4.16
N ILE A 198 5.92 -10.39 3.97
CA ILE A 198 4.63 -9.78 3.65
C ILE A 198 4.62 -9.38 2.18
N THR A 199 3.67 -9.89 1.42
CA THR A 199 3.36 -9.35 0.09
C THR A 199 2.07 -8.54 0.15
N THR A 200 2.12 -7.30 -0.30
CA THR A 200 0.95 -6.42 -0.34
C THR A 200 0.33 -6.47 -1.73
N ILE A 201 -0.99 -6.63 -1.78
CA ILE A 201 -1.75 -6.73 -3.03
C ILE A 201 -2.64 -5.51 -3.14
N ASN A 202 -2.59 -4.84 -4.29
CA ASN A 202 -3.47 -3.72 -4.55
C ASN A 202 -4.93 -4.22 -4.67
N PRO A 203 -5.88 -3.70 -3.86
CA PRO A 203 -7.29 -4.03 -3.96
C PRO A 203 -7.93 -3.83 -5.34
N THR A 204 -7.33 -3.00 -6.21
CA THR A 204 -7.85 -2.72 -7.55
C THR A 204 -7.38 -3.70 -8.63
N TYR A 205 -6.55 -4.68 -8.27
CA TYR A 205 -6.11 -5.71 -9.21
C TYR A 205 -7.24 -6.66 -9.58
N THR A 206 -7.18 -7.15 -10.81
CA THR A 206 -8.09 -8.19 -11.31
C THR A 206 -7.72 -9.55 -10.73
N GLU A 207 -8.67 -10.49 -10.76
CA GLU A 207 -8.44 -11.86 -10.25
C GLU A 207 -7.17 -12.52 -10.83
N PRO A 208 -6.89 -12.47 -12.16
CA PRO A 208 -5.69 -13.10 -12.71
C PRO A 208 -4.38 -12.43 -12.24
N GLU A 209 -4.40 -11.12 -12.00
CA GLU A 209 -3.24 -10.37 -11.50
C GLU A 209 -2.92 -10.76 -10.05
N ILE A 210 -3.95 -10.84 -9.21
CA ILE A 210 -3.84 -11.29 -7.81
C ILE A 210 -3.33 -12.74 -7.79
N ARG A 211 -3.97 -13.64 -8.54
CA ARG A 211 -3.58 -15.05 -8.63
C ARG A 211 -2.11 -15.20 -9.05
N LYS A 212 -1.69 -14.45 -10.06
CA LYS A 212 -0.30 -14.45 -10.52
C LYS A 212 0.66 -14.04 -9.40
N GLN A 213 0.34 -12.97 -8.66
CA GLN A 213 1.14 -12.54 -7.53
C GLN A 213 1.18 -13.60 -6.41
N LEU A 214 0.06 -14.24 -6.08
CA LEU A 214 0.01 -15.31 -5.07
C LEU A 214 0.87 -16.51 -5.46
N VAL A 215 0.85 -16.91 -6.73
CA VAL A 215 1.69 -18.00 -7.25
C VAL A 215 3.17 -17.62 -7.23
N ASP A 216 3.51 -16.44 -7.74
CA ASP A 216 4.91 -15.99 -7.85
C ASP A 216 5.55 -15.74 -6.47
N SER A 217 4.76 -15.21 -5.52
CA SER A 217 5.23 -14.97 -4.16
C SER A 217 5.26 -16.23 -3.29
N GLY A 218 4.56 -17.30 -3.67
CA GLY A 218 4.42 -18.49 -2.83
C GLY A 218 3.62 -18.25 -1.55
N ALA A 219 2.70 -17.27 -1.55
CA ALA A 219 1.88 -16.96 -0.38
C ALA A 219 1.10 -18.18 0.12
N THR A 220 1.20 -18.46 1.43
CA THR A 220 0.49 -19.56 2.08
C THR A 220 -0.77 -19.09 2.80
N LEU A 221 -0.81 -17.83 3.22
CA LEU A 221 -1.97 -17.20 3.86
C LEU A 221 -2.37 -15.93 3.11
N LEU A 222 -3.66 -15.62 3.07
CA LEU A 222 -4.18 -14.38 2.50
C LEU A 222 -5.10 -13.69 3.52
N VAL A 223 -4.88 -12.41 3.77
CA VAL A 223 -5.77 -11.55 4.57
C VAL A 223 -6.42 -10.50 3.67
N THR A 224 -7.73 -10.33 3.79
CA THR A 224 -8.52 -9.38 2.99
C THR A 224 -9.61 -8.69 3.83
N VAL A 225 -10.45 -7.86 3.21
CA VAL A 225 -11.66 -7.27 3.84
C VAL A 225 -12.93 -7.88 3.24
N GLY A 226 -14.05 -7.83 3.97
CA GLY A 226 -15.32 -8.42 3.55
C GLY A 226 -15.75 -8.09 2.11
N PRO A 227 -15.74 -6.82 1.68
CA PRO A 227 -16.10 -6.46 0.29
C PRO A 227 -15.20 -7.06 -0.80
N LEU A 228 -13.96 -7.44 -0.46
CA LEU A 228 -12.99 -8.01 -1.40
C LEU A 228 -12.89 -9.54 -1.28
N LEU A 229 -13.59 -10.15 -0.32
CA LEU A 229 -13.52 -11.58 -0.05
C LEU A 229 -13.85 -12.45 -1.28
N PRO A 230 -14.90 -12.20 -2.07
CA PRO A 230 -15.21 -13.03 -3.25
C PRO A 230 -14.05 -13.04 -4.27
N LEU A 231 -13.45 -11.87 -4.53
CA LEU A 231 -12.33 -11.71 -5.44
C LEU A 231 -11.07 -12.39 -4.91
N ALA A 232 -10.76 -12.20 -3.63
CA ALA A 232 -9.62 -12.81 -2.95
C ALA A 232 -9.71 -14.35 -2.95
N THR A 233 -10.88 -14.90 -2.61
CA THR A 233 -11.14 -16.35 -2.60
C THR A 233 -11.04 -16.94 -4.01
N ALA A 234 -11.61 -16.26 -5.01
CA ALA A 234 -11.48 -16.69 -6.40
C ALA A 234 -10.00 -16.74 -6.83
N ALA A 235 -9.24 -15.68 -6.57
CA ALA A 235 -7.82 -15.59 -6.91
C ALA A 235 -6.92 -16.58 -6.14
N ALA A 236 -7.30 -16.96 -4.91
CA ALA A 236 -6.58 -17.94 -4.09
C ALA A 236 -6.77 -19.39 -4.57
N ALA A 237 -7.88 -19.71 -5.26
CA ALA A 237 -8.20 -21.08 -5.67
C ALA A 237 -7.12 -21.69 -6.58
N GLY A 238 -6.52 -22.82 -6.21
CA GLY A 238 -5.44 -23.43 -7.03
C GLY A 238 -4.08 -22.74 -6.92
N THR A 239 -3.89 -21.92 -5.88
CA THR A 239 -2.57 -21.41 -5.44
C THR A 239 -2.10 -22.15 -4.18
N SER A 240 -0.95 -21.76 -3.61
CA SER A 240 -0.46 -22.29 -2.33
C SER A 240 -1.20 -21.72 -1.10
N VAL A 241 -2.13 -20.79 -1.27
CA VAL A 241 -2.91 -20.21 -0.18
C VAL A 241 -3.81 -21.29 0.42
N ARG A 242 -3.56 -21.65 1.69
CA ARG A 242 -4.32 -22.66 2.43
C ARG A 242 -5.54 -22.10 3.16
N GLU A 243 -5.55 -20.80 3.43
CA GLU A 243 -6.61 -20.14 4.21
C GLU A 243 -6.71 -18.66 3.86
N VAL A 244 -7.96 -18.16 3.80
CA VAL A 244 -8.27 -16.73 3.58
C VAL A 244 -8.93 -16.18 4.83
N TYR A 245 -8.30 -15.17 5.43
CA TYR A 245 -8.80 -14.46 6.60
C TYR A 245 -9.40 -13.11 6.22
N VAL A 246 -10.37 -12.65 6.99
CA VAL A 246 -11.03 -11.36 6.78
C VAL A 246 -10.79 -10.41 7.95
N LEU A 247 -10.50 -9.16 7.65
CA LEU A 247 -10.53 -8.06 8.62
C LEU A 247 -12.00 -7.76 8.96
N GLY A 248 -12.36 -7.98 10.23
CA GLY A 248 -13.75 -7.95 10.68
C GLY A 248 -14.40 -9.33 10.57
N GLU A 249 -15.69 -9.35 10.26
CA GLU A 249 -16.50 -10.57 10.11
C GLU A 249 -17.06 -10.65 8.70
N ALA A 250 -17.06 -11.85 8.12
CA ALA A 250 -17.73 -12.14 6.85
C ALA A 250 -18.16 -13.61 6.79
N GLU A 251 -19.33 -13.87 6.22
CA GLU A 251 -19.83 -15.23 6.05
C GLU A 251 -18.89 -16.06 5.17
N GLY A 252 -18.58 -17.28 5.62
CA GLY A 252 -17.72 -18.21 4.87
C GLY A 252 -16.22 -17.92 4.95
N ALA A 253 -15.76 -16.98 5.77
CA ALA A 253 -14.34 -16.73 6.03
C ALA A 253 -14.03 -16.67 7.53
N LYS A 254 -12.78 -16.99 7.90
CA LYS A 254 -12.32 -16.86 9.28
C LYS A 254 -11.94 -15.40 9.55
N PRO A 255 -12.33 -14.82 10.69
CA PRO A 255 -11.89 -13.48 11.05
C PRO A 255 -10.38 -13.50 11.34
N VAL A 256 -9.70 -12.40 11.05
CA VAL A 256 -8.26 -12.24 11.31
C VAL A 256 -7.92 -12.42 12.79
N THR A 257 -8.87 -12.18 13.69
CA THR A 257 -8.74 -12.41 15.14
C THR A 257 -8.40 -13.86 15.46
N ALA A 258 -8.75 -14.82 14.61
CA ALA A 258 -8.36 -16.23 14.73
C ALA A 258 -6.85 -16.48 14.53
N LEU A 259 -6.11 -15.52 13.96
CA LEU A 259 -4.64 -15.56 13.85
C LEU A 259 -3.93 -15.03 15.10
N PHE A 260 -4.65 -14.46 16.05
CA PHE A 260 -4.06 -13.95 17.29
C PHE A 260 -3.93 -15.09 18.31
N GLY A 261 -2.82 -15.11 19.03
CA GLY A 261 -2.54 -16.11 20.06
C GLY A 261 -1.83 -15.51 21.27
N ALA A 262 -1.16 -16.38 22.04
CA ALA A 262 -0.34 -15.93 23.16
C ALA A 262 0.79 -15.03 22.64
N PRO A 263 1.00 -13.83 23.22
CA PRO A 263 2.00 -12.89 22.73
C PRO A 263 3.41 -13.46 22.88
N ILE A 264 4.25 -13.25 21.86
CA ILE A 264 5.66 -13.61 21.93
C ILE A 264 6.43 -12.68 22.88
N ALA A 265 7.37 -13.26 23.62
CA ALA A 265 8.28 -12.50 24.48
C ALA A 265 9.39 -11.80 23.68
N ALA A 266 9.78 -12.37 22.53
CA ALA A 266 10.78 -11.84 21.61
C ALA A 266 10.42 -12.21 20.17
N HIS A 267 10.82 -11.37 19.21
CA HIS A 267 10.64 -11.66 17.79
C HIS A 267 11.48 -12.86 17.34
N VAL A 268 11.05 -13.52 16.27
CA VAL A 268 11.79 -14.61 15.65
C VAL A 268 13.12 -14.08 15.11
N PRO A 269 14.27 -14.73 15.39
CA PRO A 269 15.57 -14.29 14.91
C PRO A 269 15.66 -14.26 13.38
N VAL A 270 15.99 -13.09 12.83
CA VAL A 270 16.20 -12.84 11.40
C VAL A 270 17.54 -12.15 11.17
N ALA A 271 18.18 -12.46 10.07
CA ALA A 271 19.38 -11.78 9.60
C ALA A 271 18.99 -10.50 8.85
N ALA A 272 19.90 -9.52 8.81
CA ALA A 272 19.67 -8.25 8.12
C ALA A 272 19.36 -8.41 6.63
N GLY A 273 19.89 -9.48 6.01
CA GLY A 273 19.65 -9.84 4.61
C GLY A 273 18.41 -10.71 4.36
N ASP A 274 17.68 -11.11 5.41
CA ASP A 274 16.44 -11.86 5.24
C ASP A 274 15.35 -10.95 4.65
N LEU A 275 14.50 -11.52 3.80
CA LEU A 275 13.35 -10.84 3.21
C LEU A 275 12.29 -10.58 4.28
N VAL A 276 11.63 -9.44 4.16
CA VAL A 276 10.51 -9.07 5.03
C VAL A 276 9.33 -8.52 4.24
N VAL A 277 9.57 -7.87 3.09
CA VAL A 277 8.49 -7.37 2.23
C VAL A 277 8.76 -7.74 0.78
N LEU A 278 7.70 -8.15 0.09
CA LEU A 278 7.70 -8.52 -1.32
C LEU A 278 6.59 -7.75 -2.06
N PRO A 279 6.70 -6.42 -2.26
CA PRO A 279 5.75 -5.69 -3.07
C PRO A 279 5.95 -6.00 -4.55
N TYR A 280 4.90 -5.83 -5.35
CA TYR A 280 4.94 -6.06 -6.79
C TYR A 280 4.91 -4.74 -7.56
N SER A 281 5.72 -4.66 -8.61
CA SER A 281 5.73 -3.52 -9.52
C SER A 281 5.79 -3.99 -10.97
N SER A 282 5.09 -3.29 -11.86
CA SER A 282 5.09 -3.56 -13.31
C SER A 282 6.45 -3.31 -13.97
N GLY A 283 7.35 -2.61 -13.29
CA GLY A 283 8.64 -2.16 -13.81
C GLY A 283 8.49 -1.43 -15.15
N THR A 284 9.56 -1.43 -15.95
CA THR A 284 9.55 -0.83 -17.30
C THR A 284 8.97 -1.76 -18.37
N THR A 285 8.71 -3.02 -18.04
CA THR A 285 8.34 -4.09 -18.99
C THR A 285 6.85 -4.45 -18.98
N GLY A 286 6.05 -3.84 -18.09
CA GLY A 286 4.60 -4.09 -17.93
C GLY A 286 4.26 -5.38 -17.15
N ILE A 287 5.20 -6.31 -17.03
CA ILE A 287 5.04 -7.52 -16.21
C ILE A 287 5.33 -7.20 -14.73
N ASN A 288 4.35 -7.42 -13.86
CA ASN A 288 4.53 -7.31 -12.41
C ASN A 288 5.56 -8.32 -11.90
N LYS A 289 6.58 -7.83 -11.17
CA LYS A 289 7.66 -8.61 -10.56
C LYS A 289 7.73 -8.31 -9.06
N GLY A 290 8.00 -9.34 -8.26
CA GLY A 290 8.25 -9.20 -6.83
C GLY A 290 9.58 -8.49 -6.55
N VAL A 291 9.52 -7.39 -5.81
CA VAL A 291 10.69 -6.64 -5.36
C VAL A 291 11.13 -7.20 -4.01
N MET A 292 12.27 -7.85 -3.94
CA MET A 292 12.78 -8.43 -2.71
C MET A 292 13.33 -7.34 -1.77
N LEU A 293 12.61 -7.01 -0.70
CA LEU A 293 13.06 -6.04 0.31
C LEU A 293 13.46 -6.75 1.60
N THR A 294 14.73 -6.59 1.96
CA THR A 294 15.32 -7.13 3.19
C THR A 294 15.07 -6.21 4.38
N HIS A 295 15.27 -6.73 5.59
CA HIS A 295 15.24 -5.91 6.81
C HIS A 295 16.22 -4.73 6.72
N ARG A 296 17.45 -4.96 6.24
CA ARG A 296 18.46 -3.90 6.06
C ARG A 296 18.03 -2.85 5.04
N ASN A 297 17.37 -3.24 3.93
CA ASN A 297 16.90 -2.26 2.95
C ASN A 297 15.88 -1.29 3.57
N LEU A 298 14.95 -1.81 4.37
CA LEU A 298 13.92 -0.99 4.98
C LEU A 298 14.44 -0.16 6.14
N ILE A 299 15.35 -0.69 6.97
CA ILE A 299 16.00 0.10 8.01
C ILE A 299 16.84 1.22 7.39
N ALA A 300 17.62 0.93 6.34
CA ALA A 300 18.39 1.95 5.62
C ALA A 300 17.51 3.10 5.08
N ASN A 301 16.25 2.80 4.75
CA ASN A 301 15.32 3.83 4.30
C ASN A 301 14.75 4.65 5.47
N VAL A 302 14.47 4.03 6.61
CA VAL A 302 13.81 4.69 7.77
C VAL A 302 14.81 5.38 8.71
N ALA A 303 16.10 5.02 8.63
CA ALA A 303 17.17 5.48 9.53
C ALA A 303 17.43 7.00 9.48
#